data_AF-A0A8J4RM66-F1
#
_entry.id   AF-A0A8J4RM66-F1
#
_cell.length_a   1.000
_cell.length_b   1.000
_cell.length_c   1.000
_cell.angle_alpha   90.00
_cell.angle_beta   90.00
_cell.angle_gamma   90.00
#
_symmetry.space_group_name_H-M   'P 1'
#
loop_
_entity.id
_entity.type
_entity.pdbx_description
1 polymer ?
#
loop_
_entity_poly.entity_id
_entity_poly.type
_entity_poly.pdbx_seq_one_letter_code
_entity_poly.pdbx_strand_id
1 'polypeptide(L)'
;MDSIVRAFWWGHESGERKLHMLNWDKICHLRRYRGHGIKKFHPMNQAMLAKQYWRINQNPKSLLARTYKAKYHPSRSIQEQSAKPRHSWFWKNIRSHGSKVLREGKWCVGDGINSPLTHPNWFHSPNLDLNNLRFLTSTVRDLIDHNTKSWKVDMIRNIYPYQQAMEILQLPISTAGSAQEQVLWKYAKNGVYQVKLAYELLLKEWEGTSHNAQD
;
A
#
# COMPACT_ATOMS: atom_id res chain seq x y z
N MET A 1 9.29 -7.45 23.76
CA MET A 1 9.68 -6.12 23.24
C MET A 1 8.95 -5.01 23.98
N ASP A 2 7.62 -4.89 23.88
CA ASP A 2 6.88 -3.90 24.71
C ASP A 2 7.14 -4.08 26.22
N SER A 3 7.31 -5.32 26.70
CA SER A 3 7.71 -5.62 28.08
C SER A 3 9.06 -5.00 28.48
N ILE A 4 10.04 -4.97 27.57
CA ILE A 4 11.38 -4.41 27.83
C ILE A 4 11.29 -2.89 27.90
N VAL A 5 10.56 -2.26 26.97
CA VAL A 5 10.35 -0.81 26.98
C VAL A 5 9.56 -0.37 28.22
N ARG A 6 8.55 -1.16 28.63
CA ARG A 6 7.82 -0.98 29.89
C ARG A 6 8.73 -1.11 31.10
N ALA A 7 9.57 -2.14 31.13
CA ALA A 7 10.51 -2.39 32.22
C ALA A 7 11.49 -1.22 32.36
N PHE A 8 12.07 -0.74 31.26
CA PHE A 8 12.92 0.45 31.24
C PHE A 8 12.18 1.69 31.75
N TRP A 9 10.98 1.96 31.22
CA TRP A 9 10.19 3.14 31.57
C TRP A 9 9.81 3.19 33.05
N TRP A 10 9.49 2.03 33.64
CA TRP A 10 9.12 1.90 35.05
C TRP A 10 10.29 1.51 35.96
N GLY A 11 11.53 1.48 35.43
CA GLY A 11 12.74 1.17 36.19
C GLY A 11 12.76 -0.22 36.83
N HIS A 12 12.21 -1.24 36.17
CA HIS A 12 12.28 -2.62 36.66
C HIS A 12 13.74 -3.13 36.65
N GLU A 13 14.18 -3.68 37.77
CA GLU A 13 15.41 -4.48 37.88
C GLU A 13 15.05 -5.97 37.99
N SER A 14 16.02 -6.85 37.73
CA SER A 14 15.76 -8.30 37.72
C SER A 14 15.33 -8.78 39.11
N GLY A 15 14.08 -9.21 39.25
CA GLY A 15 13.52 -9.72 40.51
C GLY A 15 12.57 -8.75 41.23
N GLU A 16 12.46 -7.49 40.81
CA GLU A 16 11.58 -6.51 41.46
C GLU A 16 10.31 -6.23 40.64
N ARG A 17 9.14 -6.32 41.30
CA ARG A 17 7.86 -5.87 40.71
C ARG A 17 7.56 -4.44 41.16
N LYS A 18 7.66 -3.47 40.25
CA LYS A 18 7.25 -2.08 40.49
C LYS A 18 5.81 -1.81 40.03
N LEU A 19 5.09 -1.01 40.81
CA LEU A 19 3.72 -0.59 40.53
C LEU A 19 3.67 0.29 39.27
N HIS A 20 2.77 -0.03 38.34
CA HIS A 20 2.55 0.79 37.14
C HIS A 20 1.45 1.81 37.44
N MET A 21 1.80 3.09 37.59
CA MET A 21 0.82 4.14 37.94
C MET A 21 -0.11 4.52 36.79
N LEU A 22 0.27 4.23 35.56
CA LEU A 22 -0.50 4.56 34.35
C LEU A 22 -0.54 3.34 33.43
N ASN A 23 -1.71 3.11 32.83
CA ASN A 23 -1.85 2.09 31.79
C ASN A 23 -0.89 2.39 30.64
N TRP A 24 -0.13 1.39 30.19
CA TRP A 24 0.81 1.50 29.07
C TRP A 24 0.16 2.06 27.80
N ASP A 25 -1.11 1.72 27.57
CA ASP A 25 -1.84 2.21 26.41
C ASP A 25 -2.07 3.73 26.48
N LYS A 26 -2.33 4.27 27.69
CA LYS A 26 -2.42 5.72 27.95
C LYS A 26 -1.10 6.43 27.67
N ILE A 27 0.02 5.83 28.08
CA ILE A 27 1.37 6.38 27.82
C ILE A 27 1.68 6.38 26.32
N CYS A 28 1.27 5.31 25.62
CA CYS A 28 1.54 5.11 24.21
C CYS A 28 0.62 5.86 23.24
N HIS A 29 -0.40 6.57 23.72
CA HIS A 29 -1.17 7.46 22.86
C HIS A 29 -0.29 8.55 22.25
N LEU A 30 -0.73 9.05 21.09
CA LEU A 30 -0.05 10.15 20.41
C LEU A 30 -0.06 11.40 21.31
N ARG A 31 1.00 12.22 21.22
CA ARG A 31 1.08 13.50 21.96
C ARG A 31 -0.14 14.40 21.73
N ARG A 32 -0.69 14.41 20.51
CA ARG A 32 -1.92 15.15 20.16
C ARG A 32 -3.17 14.67 20.91
N TYR A 33 -3.13 13.47 21.48
CA TYR A 33 -4.20 12.86 22.29
C TYR A 33 -3.78 12.70 23.76
N ARG A 34 -2.94 13.63 24.27
CA ARG A 34 -2.47 13.66 25.67
C ARG A 34 -1.62 12.45 26.11
N GLY A 35 -1.14 11.62 25.19
CA GLY A 35 -0.13 10.59 25.49
C GLY A 35 1.30 11.12 25.45
N HIS A 36 2.28 10.30 25.84
CA HIS A 36 3.69 10.70 25.87
C HIS A 36 4.40 10.47 24.53
N GLY A 37 3.73 9.83 23.56
CA GLY A 37 4.28 9.56 22.24
C GLY A 37 5.24 8.36 22.19
N ILE A 38 5.29 7.55 23.25
CA ILE A 38 6.01 6.27 23.24
C ILE A 38 5.28 5.34 22.28
N LYS A 39 5.99 4.73 21.34
CA LYS A 39 5.35 3.90 20.32
C LYS A 39 5.25 2.45 20.79
N LYS A 40 4.06 1.86 20.70
CA LYS A 40 3.88 0.42 20.93
C LYS A 40 4.67 -0.35 19.89
N PHE A 41 5.38 -1.39 20.33
CA PHE A 41 6.27 -2.14 19.47
C PHE A 41 5.51 -2.91 18.39
N HIS A 42 4.38 -3.54 18.74
CA HIS A 42 3.60 -4.33 17.80
C HIS A 42 3.14 -3.54 16.55
N PRO A 43 2.38 -2.41 16.67
CA PRO A 43 1.98 -1.63 15.50
C PRO A 43 3.17 -0.96 14.79
N MET A 44 4.24 -0.59 15.53
CA MET A 44 5.46 -0.10 14.88
C MET A 44 6.10 -1.16 13.99
N ASN A 45 6.21 -2.39 14.48
CA ASN A 45 6.77 -3.50 13.71
C ASN A 45 5.92 -3.80 12.46
N GLN A 46 4.59 -3.80 12.59
CA GLN A 46 3.70 -3.94 11.43
C GLN A 46 3.90 -2.82 10.40
N ALA A 47 3.99 -1.56 10.85
CA ALA A 47 4.25 -0.43 9.97
C ALA A 47 5.61 -0.53 9.25
N MET A 48 6.65 -1.06 9.91
CA MET A 48 7.96 -1.30 9.33
C MET A 48 7.96 -2.46 8.33
N LEU A 49 7.27 -3.57 8.64
CA LEU A 49 7.13 -4.70 7.72
C LEU A 49 6.41 -4.27 6.43
N ALA A 50 5.35 -3.49 6.54
CA ALA A 50 4.66 -2.92 5.39
C ALA A 50 5.56 -1.95 4.60
N LYS A 51 6.43 -1.17 5.25
CA LYS A 51 7.44 -0.36 4.53
C LYS A 51 8.28 -1.23 3.60
N GLN A 52 8.69 -2.40 4.07
CA GLN A 52 9.51 -3.31 3.28
C GLN A 52 8.74 -3.90 2.10
N TYR A 53 7.46 -4.25 2.30
CA TYR A 53 6.57 -4.64 1.21
C TYR A 53 6.44 -3.55 0.14
N TRP A 54 6.18 -2.30 0.55
CA TRP A 54 6.08 -1.17 -0.38
C TRP A 54 7.40 -0.89 -1.10
N ARG A 55 8.54 -1.04 -0.42
CA ARG A 55 9.86 -0.88 -1.03
C ARG A 55 10.12 -1.92 -2.12
N ILE A 56 9.73 -3.17 -1.90
CA ILE A 56 9.84 -4.25 -2.88
C ILE A 56 8.95 -3.96 -4.10
N ASN A 57 7.72 -3.49 -3.86
CA ASN A 57 6.77 -3.11 -4.92
C ASN A 57 7.23 -1.93 -5.77
N GLN A 58 7.64 -0.84 -5.12
CA GLN A 58 7.94 0.43 -5.79
C GLN A 58 9.33 0.43 -6.45
N ASN A 59 10.22 -0.49 -6.06
CA ASN A 59 11.59 -0.58 -6.60
C ASN A 59 11.90 -1.98 -7.13
N PRO A 60 11.21 -2.44 -8.20
CA PRO A 60 11.36 -3.81 -8.72
C PRO A 60 12.77 -4.12 -9.23
N LYS A 61 13.55 -3.09 -9.60
CA LYS A 61 14.94 -3.22 -10.08
C LYS A 61 15.96 -3.36 -8.95
N SER A 62 15.58 -3.08 -7.69
CA SER A 62 16.49 -3.21 -6.54
C SER A 62 16.94 -4.67 -6.37
N LEU A 63 18.18 -4.88 -5.89
CA LEU A 63 18.70 -6.22 -5.63
C LEU A 63 17.75 -7.01 -4.73
N LEU A 64 17.27 -6.38 -3.66
CA LEU A 64 16.28 -6.93 -2.76
C LEU A 64 15.04 -7.43 -3.51
N ALA A 65 14.38 -6.57 -4.31
CA ALA A 65 13.17 -6.95 -5.02
C ALA A 65 13.42 -8.11 -6.00
N ARG A 66 14.54 -8.08 -6.73
CA ARG A 66 14.93 -9.16 -7.66
C ARG A 66 15.17 -10.48 -6.94
N THR A 67 15.89 -10.48 -5.82
CA THR A 67 16.15 -11.67 -5.01
C THR A 67 14.85 -12.26 -4.45
N TYR A 68 13.96 -11.41 -3.92
CA TYR A 68 12.66 -11.87 -3.40
C TYR A 68 11.74 -12.37 -4.51
N LYS A 69 11.77 -11.75 -5.70
CA LYS A 69 11.05 -12.21 -6.89
C LYS A 69 11.49 -13.62 -7.28
N ALA A 70 12.79 -13.80 -7.53
CA ALA A 70 13.35 -15.10 -7.91
C ALA A 70 13.04 -16.20 -6.87
N LYS A 71 13.13 -15.88 -5.57
CA LYS A 71 12.95 -16.87 -4.50
C LYS A 71 11.49 -17.22 -4.19
N TYR A 72 10.60 -16.23 -4.17
CA TYR A 72 9.25 -16.42 -3.59
C TYR A 72 8.11 -16.24 -4.58
N HIS A 73 8.32 -15.53 -5.70
CA HIS A 73 7.29 -15.20 -6.68
C HIS A 73 7.88 -14.96 -8.08
N PRO A 74 8.52 -15.97 -8.70
CA PRO A 74 9.28 -15.76 -9.94
C PRO A 74 8.40 -15.34 -11.12
N SER A 75 7.19 -15.91 -11.22
CA SER A 75 6.30 -15.75 -12.38
C SER A 75 5.07 -14.89 -12.11
N ARG A 76 4.90 -14.37 -10.89
CA ARG A 76 3.68 -13.66 -10.46
C ARG A 76 4.02 -12.34 -9.77
N SER A 77 3.04 -11.46 -9.69
CA SER A 77 3.17 -10.26 -8.86
C SER A 77 3.21 -10.63 -7.37
N ILE A 78 3.81 -9.79 -6.53
CA ILE A 78 3.80 -10.00 -5.08
C ILE A 78 2.37 -9.94 -4.50
N GLN A 79 1.43 -9.32 -5.22
CA GLN A 79 0.03 -9.21 -4.83
C GLN A 79 -0.73 -10.52 -5.05
N GLU A 80 -0.43 -11.24 -6.13
CA GLU A 80 -1.08 -12.51 -6.49
C GLU A 80 -0.55 -13.72 -5.69
N GLN A 81 0.70 -13.68 -5.23
CA GLN A 81 1.30 -14.84 -4.58
C GLN A 81 0.97 -14.88 -3.07
N SER A 82 0.30 -15.95 -2.62
CA SER A 82 0.14 -16.25 -1.19
C SER A 82 1.45 -16.80 -0.60
N ALA A 83 1.67 -16.58 0.70
CA ALA A 83 2.83 -17.15 1.38
C ALA A 83 2.67 -18.67 1.53
N LYS A 84 3.65 -19.45 1.09
CA LYS A 84 3.66 -20.90 1.22
C LYS A 84 4.21 -21.34 2.58
N PRO A 85 3.83 -22.53 3.10
CA PRO A 85 4.33 -23.03 4.39
C PRO A 85 5.86 -23.09 4.49
N ARG A 86 6.55 -23.40 3.37
CA ARG A 86 8.02 -23.50 3.30
C ARG A 86 8.73 -22.14 3.18
N HIS A 87 8.00 -21.04 3.04
CA HIS A 87 8.64 -19.72 2.98
C HIS A 87 9.26 -19.33 4.33
N SER A 88 10.32 -18.52 4.29
CA SER A 88 10.96 -18.04 5.51
C SER A 88 9.98 -17.24 6.36
N TRP A 89 10.19 -17.31 7.69
CA TRP A 89 9.38 -16.56 8.66
C TRP A 89 9.33 -15.06 8.32
N PHE A 90 10.46 -14.47 7.93
CA PHE A 90 10.52 -13.06 7.54
C PHE A 90 9.65 -12.75 6.31
N TRP A 91 9.69 -13.59 5.26
CA TRP A 91 8.83 -13.37 4.09
C TRP A 91 7.35 -13.53 4.40
N LYS A 92 7.00 -14.50 5.26
CA LYS A 92 5.62 -14.64 5.76
C LYS A 92 5.17 -13.34 6.42
N ASN A 93 5.99 -12.74 7.28
CA ASN A 93 5.69 -11.46 7.94
C ASN A 93 5.61 -10.26 6.98
N ILE A 94 6.45 -10.20 5.94
CA ILE A 94 6.30 -9.21 4.86
C ILE A 94 5.01 -9.45 4.08
N ARG A 95 4.56 -10.68 3.89
CA ARG A 95 3.36 -10.95 3.12
C ARG A 95 2.07 -10.75 3.93
N SER A 96 2.14 -11.09 5.21
CA SER A 96 1.03 -11.12 6.15
C SER A 96 1.00 -9.94 7.11
N HIS A 97 1.79 -8.87 6.90
CA HIS A 97 1.82 -7.73 7.81
C HIS A 97 0.38 -7.26 8.11
N GLY A 98 0.06 -7.28 9.40
CA GLY A 98 -1.22 -7.74 9.93
C GLY A 98 -2.44 -6.86 9.72
N SER A 99 -2.36 -5.79 8.93
CA SER A 99 -3.52 -4.95 8.60
C SER A 99 -3.67 -4.80 7.09
N LYS A 100 -4.90 -5.05 6.60
CA LYS A 100 -5.28 -4.85 5.20
C LYS A 100 -5.12 -3.39 4.78
N VAL A 101 -5.36 -2.45 5.71
CA VAL A 101 -5.22 -0.99 5.50
C VAL A 101 -3.83 -0.64 4.98
N LEU A 102 -2.78 -1.29 5.51
CA LEU A 102 -1.41 -1.00 5.09
C LEU A 102 -1.08 -1.48 3.67
N ARG A 103 -1.92 -2.35 3.09
CA ARG A 103 -1.74 -2.92 1.75
C ARG A 103 -2.53 -2.19 0.68
N GLU A 104 -3.44 -1.30 1.08
CA GLU A 104 -4.29 -0.59 0.15
C GLU A 104 -3.45 0.33 -0.73
N GLY A 105 -3.39 -0.05 -2.01
CA GLY A 105 -2.78 0.73 -3.05
C GLY A 105 -3.83 1.29 -3.98
N LYS A 106 -3.53 2.47 -4.52
CA LYS A 106 -4.16 2.96 -5.74
C LYS A 106 -3.21 2.65 -6.89
N TRP A 107 -3.76 2.11 -7.97
CA TRP A 107 -2.99 1.96 -9.18
C TRP A 107 -2.72 3.34 -9.77
N CYS A 108 -1.50 3.54 -10.23
CA CYS A 108 -1.05 4.74 -10.90
C CYS A 108 -0.54 4.35 -12.28
N VAL A 109 -1.17 4.92 -13.28
CA VAL A 109 -0.88 4.62 -14.67
C VAL A 109 0.42 5.32 -15.03
N GLY A 110 1.37 4.55 -15.59
CA GLY A 110 2.64 5.07 -16.07
C GLY A 110 2.47 5.86 -17.38
N ASP A 111 3.33 5.59 -18.35
CA ASP A 111 3.16 6.11 -19.71
C ASP A 111 2.12 5.34 -20.54
N GLY A 112 1.55 4.26 -19.98
CA GLY A 112 0.51 3.44 -20.61
C GLY A 112 0.97 2.63 -21.83
N ILE A 113 2.27 2.63 -22.17
CA ILE A 113 2.76 1.98 -23.41
C ILE A 113 2.69 0.45 -23.34
N ASN A 114 2.89 -0.10 -22.15
CA ASN A 114 2.92 -1.55 -21.91
C ASN A 114 1.56 -2.09 -21.43
N SER A 115 0.51 -1.30 -21.57
CA SER A 115 -0.80 -1.56 -20.98
C SER A 115 -1.85 -1.55 -22.07
N PRO A 116 -2.09 -2.69 -22.75
CA PRO A 116 -3.16 -2.80 -23.72
C PRO A 116 -4.52 -2.51 -23.06
N LEU A 117 -5.42 -1.85 -23.78
CA LEU A 117 -6.81 -1.64 -23.33
C LEU A 117 -7.58 -2.96 -23.18
N THR A 118 -7.08 -4.03 -23.83
CA THR A 118 -7.60 -5.40 -23.75
C THR A 118 -7.00 -6.20 -22.58
N HIS A 119 -6.10 -5.61 -21.78
CA HIS A 119 -5.45 -6.32 -20.70
C HIS A 119 -6.47 -6.72 -19.61
N PRO A 120 -6.42 -7.95 -19.05
CA PRO A 120 -7.41 -8.44 -18.10
C PRO A 120 -7.50 -7.62 -16.80
N ASN A 121 -6.43 -6.92 -16.43
CA ASN A 121 -6.39 -6.04 -15.26
C ASN A 121 -6.80 -4.59 -15.57
N TRP A 122 -7.15 -4.26 -16.82
CA TRP A 122 -7.69 -2.95 -17.22
C TRP A 122 -9.23 -3.00 -17.27
N PHE A 123 -9.87 -1.83 -17.32
CA PHE A 123 -11.32 -1.71 -17.42
C PHE A 123 -11.83 -2.37 -18.71
N HIS A 124 -12.82 -3.25 -18.57
CA HIS A 124 -13.46 -3.91 -19.72
C HIS A 124 -14.60 -3.05 -20.24
N SER A 125 -14.50 -2.62 -21.50
CA SER A 125 -15.64 -2.02 -22.20
C SER A 125 -16.28 -3.05 -23.14
N PRO A 126 -17.61 -3.25 -23.08
CA PRO A 126 -18.33 -4.02 -24.09
C PRO A 126 -18.37 -3.32 -25.45
N ASN A 127 -18.14 -2.00 -25.49
CA ASN A 127 -18.17 -1.16 -26.69
C ASN A 127 -16.78 -0.95 -27.32
N LEU A 128 -15.78 -1.73 -26.89
CA LEU A 128 -14.42 -1.62 -27.40
C LEU A 128 -14.34 -2.27 -28.78
N ASP A 129 -14.92 -1.60 -29.79
CA ASP A 129 -14.77 -2.00 -31.18
C ASP A 129 -13.36 -1.64 -31.65
N LEU A 130 -12.44 -2.60 -31.52
CA LEU A 130 -11.05 -2.48 -31.94
C LEU A 130 -10.91 -2.07 -33.42
N ASN A 131 -11.96 -2.24 -34.25
CA ASN A 131 -11.96 -1.80 -35.63
C ASN A 131 -12.06 -0.28 -35.80
N ASN A 132 -12.69 0.44 -34.87
CA ASN A 132 -12.77 1.91 -34.91
C ASN A 132 -11.51 2.57 -34.32
N LEU A 133 -10.73 1.83 -33.52
CA LEU A 133 -9.47 2.30 -32.93
C LEU A 133 -8.24 2.06 -33.81
N ARG A 134 -8.41 1.66 -35.09
CA ARG A 134 -7.30 1.28 -36.01
C ARG A 134 -6.18 2.32 -36.20
N PHE A 135 -6.42 3.58 -35.84
CA PHE A 135 -5.43 4.67 -35.93
C PHE A 135 -4.72 4.98 -34.61
N LEU A 136 -5.10 4.30 -33.53
CA LEU A 136 -4.64 4.50 -32.16
C LEU A 136 -4.02 3.19 -31.67
N THR A 137 -2.84 3.26 -31.07
CA THR A 137 -2.30 2.10 -30.35
C THR A 137 -3.34 1.68 -29.31
N SER A 138 -3.77 0.42 -29.30
CA SER A 138 -4.80 -0.10 -28.40
C SER A 138 -4.31 -0.18 -26.94
N THR A 139 -3.68 0.87 -26.43
CA THR A 139 -3.02 0.95 -25.14
C THR A 139 -3.53 2.15 -24.35
N VAL A 140 -3.33 2.11 -23.05
CA VAL A 140 -3.71 3.19 -22.13
C VAL A 140 -2.98 4.49 -22.46
N ARG A 141 -1.82 4.41 -23.14
CA ARG A 141 -1.07 5.55 -23.66
C ARG A 141 -1.95 6.52 -24.43
N ASP A 142 -2.85 5.99 -25.25
CA ASP A 142 -3.65 6.79 -26.16
C ASP A 142 -4.76 7.56 -25.46
N LEU A 143 -5.17 7.08 -24.28
CA LEU A 143 -6.12 7.75 -23.39
C LEU A 143 -5.47 8.90 -22.59
N ILE A 144 -4.14 9.04 -22.65
CA ILE A 144 -3.37 10.05 -21.91
C ILE A 144 -2.90 11.16 -22.86
N ASP A 145 -3.06 12.40 -22.43
CA ASP A 145 -2.31 13.53 -22.98
C ASP A 145 -0.94 13.60 -22.31
N HIS A 146 0.12 13.31 -23.06
CA HIS A 146 1.48 13.28 -22.53
C HIS A 146 2.10 14.66 -22.30
N ASN A 147 1.55 15.72 -22.90
CA ASN A 147 2.02 17.08 -22.71
C ASN A 147 1.52 17.64 -21.38
N THR A 148 0.22 17.45 -21.11
CA THR A 148 -0.42 17.95 -19.88
C THR A 148 -0.42 16.94 -18.73
N LYS A 149 -0.06 15.67 -19.00
CA LYS A 149 -0.18 14.54 -18.05
C LYS A 149 -1.59 14.36 -17.50
N SER A 150 -2.59 14.58 -18.34
CA SER A 150 -4.01 14.43 -17.99
C SER A 150 -4.69 13.38 -18.86
N TRP A 151 -5.81 12.86 -18.38
CA TRP A 151 -6.66 11.97 -19.17
C TRP A 151 -7.37 12.73 -20.29
N LYS A 152 -7.48 12.11 -21.48
CA LYS A 152 -8.33 12.58 -22.58
C LYS A 152 -9.79 12.25 -22.28
N VAL A 153 -10.44 13.14 -21.56
CA VAL A 153 -11.78 12.93 -20.98
C VAL A 153 -12.81 12.49 -22.03
N ASP A 154 -12.86 13.17 -23.17
CA ASP A 154 -13.85 12.89 -24.21
C ASP A 154 -13.65 11.49 -24.82
N MET A 155 -12.40 11.12 -25.05
CA MET A 155 -12.05 9.80 -25.57
C MET A 155 -12.45 8.68 -24.60
N ILE A 156 -12.20 8.85 -23.30
CA ILE A 156 -12.57 7.86 -22.28
C ILE A 156 -14.09 7.73 -22.16
N ARG A 157 -14.83 8.85 -22.16
CA ARG A 157 -16.30 8.85 -22.09
C ARG A 157 -16.95 8.20 -23.31
N ASN A 158 -16.31 8.27 -24.47
CA ASN A 158 -16.78 7.61 -25.69
C ASN A 158 -16.53 6.09 -25.67
N ILE A 159 -15.41 5.65 -25.08
CA ILE A 159 -15.01 4.23 -25.07
C ILE A 159 -15.67 3.46 -23.92
N TYR A 160 -15.83 4.09 -22.75
CA TYR A 160 -16.26 3.42 -21.52
C TYR A 160 -17.65 3.90 -21.06
N PRO A 161 -18.49 3.00 -20.49
CA PRO A 161 -19.71 3.40 -19.79
C PRO A 161 -19.42 4.44 -18.70
N TYR A 162 -20.38 5.33 -18.44
CA TYR A 162 -20.22 6.47 -17.53
C TYR A 162 -19.55 6.10 -16.19
N GLN A 163 -20.00 5.03 -15.54
CA GLN A 163 -19.46 4.60 -14.25
C GLN A 163 -17.97 4.23 -14.33
N GLN A 164 -17.58 3.42 -15.33
CA GLN A 164 -16.18 3.05 -15.53
C GLN A 164 -15.32 4.24 -15.97
N ALA A 165 -15.85 5.12 -16.82
CA ALA A 165 -15.16 6.34 -17.23
C ALA A 165 -14.82 7.21 -16.03
N MET A 166 -15.74 7.36 -15.06
CA MET A 166 -15.45 8.11 -13.83
C MET A 166 -14.37 7.44 -12.98
N GLU A 167 -14.32 6.11 -12.92
CA GLU A 167 -13.26 5.38 -12.21
C GLU A 167 -11.89 5.55 -12.87
N ILE A 168 -11.81 5.47 -14.20
CA ILE A 168 -10.57 5.71 -14.96
C ILE A 168 -10.06 7.14 -14.74
N LEU A 169 -10.94 8.13 -14.80
CA LEU A 169 -10.57 9.54 -14.63
C LEU A 169 -10.04 9.85 -13.23
N GLN A 170 -10.36 9.01 -12.23
CA GLN A 170 -9.83 9.12 -10.87
C GLN A 170 -8.47 8.44 -10.69
N LEU A 171 -8.00 7.65 -11.66
CA LEU A 171 -6.68 7.04 -11.59
C LEU A 171 -5.59 8.11 -11.73
N PRO A 172 -4.61 8.16 -10.81
CA PRO A 172 -3.47 9.04 -10.97
C PRO A 172 -2.61 8.62 -12.16
N ILE A 173 -2.11 9.61 -12.91
CA ILE A 173 -1.11 9.43 -13.97
C ILE A 173 0.27 9.79 -13.40
N SER A 174 1.28 8.98 -13.71
CA SER A 174 2.65 9.20 -13.27
C SER A 174 3.23 10.46 -13.91
N THR A 175 3.63 11.42 -13.07
CA THR A 175 4.30 12.65 -13.49
C THR A 175 5.82 12.47 -13.62
N ALA A 176 6.39 11.55 -12.84
CA ALA A 176 7.72 11.04 -13.12
C ALA A 176 7.63 10.21 -14.41
N GLY A 177 8.48 10.46 -15.41
CA GLY A 177 8.47 9.79 -16.73
C GLY A 177 8.76 8.28 -16.72
N SER A 178 8.25 7.54 -15.73
CA SER A 178 8.28 6.09 -15.61
C SER A 178 7.33 5.47 -16.63
N ALA A 179 7.88 4.67 -17.53
CA ALA A 179 7.12 3.85 -18.47
C ALA A 179 6.42 2.63 -17.83
N GLN A 180 6.60 2.44 -16.52
CA GLN A 180 6.01 1.33 -15.78
C GLN A 180 4.90 1.85 -14.88
N GLU A 181 3.76 1.15 -14.93
CA GLU A 181 2.68 1.31 -13.97
C GLU A 181 3.17 1.05 -12.55
N GLN A 182 2.65 1.81 -11.61
CA GLN A 182 3.05 1.74 -10.21
C GLN A 182 1.85 1.58 -9.31
N VAL A 183 2.05 0.91 -8.17
CA VAL A 183 1.08 0.93 -7.08
C VAL A 183 1.52 1.98 -6.09
N LEU A 184 0.68 2.99 -5.89
CA LEU A 184 0.87 4.07 -4.93
C LEU A 184 0.12 3.75 -3.65
N TRP A 185 0.69 4.08 -2.50
CA TRP A 185 0.01 3.88 -1.24
C TRP A 185 -1.15 4.88 -1.10
N LYS A 186 -2.37 4.38 -0.89
CA LYS A 186 -3.63 5.14 -0.94
C LYS A 186 -3.67 6.35 0.02
N TYR A 187 -2.93 6.28 1.12
CA TYR A 187 -3.00 7.25 2.22
C TYR A 187 -2.00 8.40 2.09
N ALA A 188 -1.01 8.31 1.20
CA ALA A 188 -0.03 9.37 0.98
C ALA A 188 -0.38 10.17 -0.27
N LYS A 189 -0.31 11.51 -0.19
CA LYS A 189 -0.58 12.41 -1.33
C LYS A 189 0.36 12.15 -2.51
N ASN A 190 1.62 11.80 -2.24
CA ASN A 190 2.62 11.46 -3.25
C ASN A 190 2.71 9.94 -3.50
N GLY A 191 1.84 9.13 -2.89
CA GLY A 191 1.84 7.68 -3.05
C GLY A 191 3.02 6.93 -2.40
N VAL A 192 3.93 7.64 -1.72
CA VAL A 192 5.09 7.04 -1.05
C VAL A 192 4.67 6.59 0.35
N TYR A 193 5.00 5.34 0.70
CA TYR A 193 4.67 4.79 2.00
C TYR A 193 5.42 5.50 3.14
N GLN A 194 4.69 5.89 4.19
CA GLN A 194 5.25 6.56 5.36
C GLN A 194 4.95 5.77 6.64
N VAL A 195 6.00 5.32 7.34
CA VAL A 195 5.89 4.55 8.59
C VAL A 195 5.12 5.32 9.66
N LYS A 196 5.32 6.64 9.76
CA LYS A 196 4.61 7.48 10.74
C LYS A 196 3.10 7.44 10.51
N LEU A 197 2.66 7.69 9.28
CA LEU A 197 1.24 7.68 8.93
C LEU A 197 0.63 6.27 9.07
N ALA A 198 1.37 5.24 8.66
CA ALA A 198 0.95 3.85 8.83
C ALA A 198 0.74 3.47 10.30
N TYR A 199 1.65 3.90 11.17
CA TYR A 199 1.51 3.70 12.62
C TYR A 199 0.25 4.41 13.16
N GLU A 200 -0.03 5.63 12.71
CA GLU A 200 -1.25 6.35 13.10
C GLU A 200 -2.54 5.66 12.61
N LEU A 201 -2.52 5.06 11.40
CA LEU A 201 -3.65 4.29 10.88
C LEU A 201 -3.90 3.01 11.70
N LEU A 202 -2.84 2.28 12.06
CA LEU A 202 -2.94 1.09 12.91
C LEU A 202 -3.49 1.42 14.29
N LEU A 203 -3.07 2.55 14.88
CA LEU A 203 -3.62 2.98 16.17
C LEU A 203 -5.11 3.27 16.10
N LYS A 204 -5.57 3.95 15.03
CA LYS A 204 -7.01 4.21 14.83
C LYS A 204 -7.81 2.91 14.65
N GLU A 205 -7.28 1.95 13.90
CA GLU A 205 -7.89 0.63 13.73
C GLU A 205 -8.04 -0.08 15.08
N TRP A 206 -6.99 -0.05 15.91
CA TRP A 206 -7.00 -0.66 17.24
C TRP A 206 -7.96 0.03 18.22
N GLU A 207 -8.00 1.36 18.23
CA GLU A 207 -8.94 2.15 19.05
C GLU A 207 -10.39 1.82 18.66
N GLY A 208 -10.70 1.75 17.36
CA GLY A 208 -12.03 1.38 16.87
C GLY A 208 -12.46 -0.05 17.22
N THR A 209 -11.55 -1.02 17.16
CA THR A 209 -11.85 -2.40 17.58
C THR A 209 -12.07 -2.56 19.09
N SER A 210 -11.51 -1.65 19.90
CA SER A 210 -11.62 -1.72 21.36
C SER A 210 -12.94 -1.12 21.87
N HIS A 211 -13.55 -0.19 21.14
CA HIS A 211 -14.89 0.34 21.46
C HIS A 211 -16.01 -0.63 21.06
N ASN A 212 -15.88 -1.34 19.95
CA ASN A 212 -16.88 -2.32 19.50
C ASN A 212 -16.88 -3.65 20.28
N ALA A 213 -15.97 -3.84 21.24
CA ALA A 213 -15.88 -5.05 22.05
C ALA A 213 -16.47 -4.87 23.47
N GLN A 214 -17.07 -3.71 23.74
CA GLN A 214 -17.71 -3.38 25.02
C GLN A 214 -19.25 -3.22 24.92
N ASP A 215 -19.81 -3.48 23.73
CA ASP A 215 -21.25 -3.58 23.45
C ASP A 215 -21.62 -5.04 23.12
#